data_AF-F4PQ10-F1
#
_entry.id   AF-F4PQ10-F1
#
_cell.length_a   1.000
_cell.length_b   1.000
_cell.length_c   1.000
_cell.angle_alpha   90.00
_cell.angle_beta   90.00
_cell.angle_gamma   90.00
#
_symmetry.space_group_name_H-M   'P 1'
#
loop_
_entity.id
_entity.type
_entity.pdbx_description
1 polymer ?
#
loop_
_entity_poly.entity_id
_entity_poly.type
_entity_poly.pdbx_seq_one_letter_code
_entity_poly.pdbx_strand_id
1 'polypeptide(L)'
;MQTIDSNNDKDNKQSSSTGRRLTNRNKNKMLMEEHESGSLSSTPPFKLPFGGTTTPSSVYGADTIGSSSPPFRLQHGSVQYISANSVVKMVGKEETGGHGHPVSRGKLIVGALVALLLPAVLYVIASRQLGAALSYPFSLIIIPSFILLAPFIYFSYRVKGSRPFVKSRGVTILMTGAFCYYSLIVPIYIACLMAIFFHRETDFVTYVRNEYYTGASWLVAIPIAYAHGCVFTQFALLSKTSLRSKWYLRLVSWPSSIFFTTLILALPLLLVLPFLPAIVCTLLALIPLILSCIGLYQTLRTLPPNQWVVKDILVRSSTEEDDSLINKKRVHRVNCEPPKEHEIVDFRQPLTVVQIADPHLGPIMSIERLEEICESTVKLNPDLVILTGDFFTAEAFLPGDSLERALRPLKKLAGKTFACLGNHDYEEGCLEMLESALKSIECYLLVDECVLFESRIGKVQIVGFDYRAKNRQEHIQKVCEAYPPIPHVPRIGLLHDPGAFKFIPVDYGMIAFSGHTHGGQIGLNCLGINASIVGFAIPDHGLWQNGGNYLYVHTGQGCRSLMGTMVLRVGVPTEDSLLQVFFENN
;
A
#
# COMPACT_ATOMS: atom_id res chain seq x y z
N MET A 1 -23.17 62.85 -43.39
CA MET A 1 -22.63 63.21 -42.06
C MET A 1 -21.47 62.25 -41.77
N GLN A 2 -20.21 62.70 -41.67
CA GLN A 2 -19.60 63.64 -40.68
C GLN A 2 -19.42 62.97 -39.30
N THR A 3 -18.30 63.06 -38.56
CA THR A 3 -16.94 63.66 -38.73
C THR A 3 -16.05 63.21 -37.53
N ILE A 4 -14.71 63.15 -37.54
CA ILE A 4 -13.65 63.06 -38.59
C ILE A 4 -12.29 62.71 -37.92
N ASP A 5 -11.36 62.03 -38.62
CA ASP A 5 -9.86 62.02 -38.44
C ASP A 5 -9.20 61.68 -37.07
N SER A 6 -7.89 61.37 -36.94
CA SER A 6 -6.78 60.80 -37.77
C SER A 6 -5.61 60.44 -36.78
N ASN A 7 -4.39 59.94 -37.08
CA ASN A 7 -3.55 59.52 -38.23
C ASN A 7 -2.78 58.23 -37.78
N ASN A 8 -2.11 57.37 -38.57
CA ASN A 8 -1.52 57.38 -39.92
C ASN A 8 -0.05 57.85 -40.06
N ASP A 9 0.89 56.89 -39.98
CA ASP A 9 2.21 56.82 -40.65
C ASP A 9 2.69 55.34 -40.54
N LYS A 10 3.31 54.66 -41.53
CA LYS A 10 4.58 54.86 -42.29
C LYS A 10 5.85 54.59 -41.45
N ASP A 11 6.92 53.94 -41.96
CA ASP A 11 7.16 53.43 -43.31
C ASP A 11 8.08 52.19 -43.40
N ASN A 12 7.83 51.41 -44.46
CA ASN A 12 8.65 50.45 -45.23
C ASN A 12 10.19 50.32 -44.98
N LYS A 13 10.70 49.07 -44.77
CA LYS A 13 11.93 48.45 -45.36
C LYS A 13 12.26 47.04 -44.77
N GLN A 14 13.21 46.22 -45.26
CA GLN A 14 13.47 45.66 -46.62
C GLN A 14 14.64 44.63 -46.59
N SER A 15 14.42 43.37 -47.03
CA SER A 15 15.41 42.42 -47.64
C SER A 15 16.54 41.71 -46.83
N SER A 16 17.16 40.71 -47.49
CA SER A 16 18.33 39.84 -47.15
C SER A 16 18.12 38.79 -46.02
N SER A 17 18.13 37.46 -46.25
CA SER A 17 19.16 36.51 -46.78
C SER A 17 20.29 36.24 -45.77
N THR A 18 20.77 35.02 -45.47
CA THR A 18 20.60 33.64 -45.97
C THR A 18 20.99 32.69 -44.80
N GLY A 19 20.64 31.41 -44.66
CA GLY A 19 20.25 30.39 -45.62
C GLY A 19 21.30 29.28 -45.70
N ARG A 20 21.11 28.16 -44.97
CA ARG A 20 21.82 26.89 -45.25
C ARG A 20 20.99 25.67 -44.86
N ARG A 21 21.08 24.63 -45.68
CA ARG A 21 20.28 23.40 -45.64
C ARG A 21 21.21 22.23 -45.97
N LEU A 22 21.32 21.23 -45.11
CA LEU A 22 22.03 19.98 -45.41
C LEU A 22 21.20 18.77 -45.00
N THR A 23 20.51 18.22 -45.99
CA THR A 23 20.11 16.81 -45.99
C THR A 23 21.33 15.95 -46.30
N ASN A 24 21.44 14.76 -45.73
CA ASN A 24 22.21 13.70 -46.38
C ASN A 24 21.52 12.34 -46.25
N ARG A 25 21.61 11.54 -47.32
CA ARG A 25 20.92 10.25 -47.49
C ARG A 25 21.69 9.49 -48.56
N ASN A 26 22.25 8.32 -48.23
CA ASN A 26 22.90 7.50 -49.25
C ASN A 26 22.68 5.99 -49.01
N LYS A 27 22.88 5.19 -50.06
CA LYS A 27 22.60 3.75 -50.11
C LYS A 27 23.87 2.95 -50.44
N ASN A 28 23.92 1.70 -49.97
CA ASN A 28 24.31 0.45 -50.69
C ASN A 28 24.13 -0.71 -49.68
N LYS A 29 23.59 -1.92 -49.94
CA LYS A 29 23.24 -2.74 -51.13
C LYS A 29 24.26 -3.81 -51.56
N MET A 30 24.12 -5.02 -50.99
CA MET A 30 24.40 -6.36 -51.57
C MET A 30 23.54 -7.38 -50.78
N LEU A 31 22.72 -8.22 -51.45
CA LEU A 31 22.93 -9.64 -51.83
C LEU A 31 23.11 -10.58 -50.62
N MET A 32 22.31 -11.63 -50.37
CA MET A 32 21.67 -12.72 -51.16
C MET A 32 22.57 -13.95 -51.40
N GLU A 33 22.27 -15.01 -50.64
CA GLU A 33 22.40 -16.47 -50.85
C GLU A 33 21.85 -17.09 -49.53
N GLU A 34 20.77 -17.86 -49.44
CA GLU A 34 20.34 -19.10 -50.13
C GLU A 34 21.30 -20.29 -49.97
N HIS A 35 20.86 -21.27 -49.17
CA HIS A 35 21.10 -22.69 -49.44
C HIS A 35 19.99 -23.56 -48.82
N GLU A 36 19.53 -24.58 -49.56
CA GLU A 36 18.39 -25.44 -49.21
C GLU A 36 18.78 -26.75 -48.49
N SER A 37 17.75 -27.52 -48.10
CA SER A 37 17.78 -28.92 -47.61
C SER A 37 18.43 -29.14 -46.24
N GLY A 38 18.08 -30.15 -45.42
CA GLY A 38 17.06 -31.21 -45.45
C GLY A 38 17.24 -32.05 -44.15
N SER A 39 16.36 -32.96 -43.70
CA SER A 39 15.13 -33.55 -44.24
C SER A 39 14.33 -34.25 -43.11
N LEU A 40 13.29 -35.01 -43.50
CA LEU A 40 12.28 -35.67 -42.66
C LEU A 40 12.81 -36.58 -41.52
N SER A 41 12.12 -36.57 -40.38
CA SER A 41 11.46 -37.76 -39.78
C SER A 41 10.67 -37.38 -38.51
N SER A 42 9.64 -38.08 -38.02
CA SER A 42 8.49 -38.79 -38.59
C SER A 42 7.92 -39.74 -37.50
N THR A 43 7.11 -39.15 -36.61
CA THR A 43 5.98 -39.79 -35.88
C THR A 43 6.23 -40.84 -34.76
N PRO A 44 5.25 -41.05 -33.83
CA PRO A 44 5.42 -41.77 -32.55
C PRO A 44 4.89 -43.22 -32.58
N PRO A 45 4.70 -43.89 -31.41
CA PRO A 45 3.31 -43.97 -30.92
C PRO A 45 3.08 -43.94 -29.39
N PHE A 46 1.82 -43.60 -29.10
CA PHE A 46 1.05 -43.69 -27.85
C PHE A 46 1.09 -45.07 -27.14
N LYS A 47 0.92 -45.09 -25.80
CA LYS A 47 0.16 -46.14 -25.09
C LYS A 47 -0.19 -45.80 -23.62
N LEU A 48 -1.45 -46.06 -23.25
CA LEU A 48 -1.95 -46.28 -21.88
C LEU A 48 -2.27 -47.78 -21.70
N PRO A 49 -2.48 -48.25 -20.46
CA PRO A 49 -3.77 -48.88 -20.15
C PRO A 49 -4.35 -48.51 -18.77
N PHE A 50 -5.56 -49.01 -18.50
CA PHE A 50 -6.43 -48.72 -17.35
C PHE A 50 -6.21 -49.64 -16.13
N GLY A 51 -6.72 -49.23 -14.96
CA GLY A 51 -7.26 -50.16 -13.96
C GLY A 51 -7.29 -49.63 -12.51
N GLY A 52 -8.45 -49.64 -11.84
CA GLY A 52 -8.55 -49.45 -10.38
C GLY A 52 -9.69 -48.55 -9.88
N THR A 53 -10.91 -49.08 -9.77
CA THR A 53 -12.05 -48.38 -9.14
C THR A 53 -12.41 -48.99 -7.78
N THR A 54 -12.33 -48.21 -6.70
CA THR A 54 -13.11 -48.43 -5.46
C THR A 54 -13.21 -47.13 -4.64
N THR A 55 -14.38 -46.92 -4.04
CA THR A 55 -14.62 -45.95 -2.95
C THR A 55 -15.15 -46.73 -1.72
N PRO A 56 -15.57 -46.08 -0.62
CA PRO A 56 -14.68 -45.67 0.47
C PRO A 56 -14.97 -46.43 1.78
N SER A 57 -14.04 -46.39 2.74
CA SER A 57 -14.27 -46.90 4.10
C SER A 57 -13.72 -45.98 5.18
N SER A 58 -14.55 -45.73 6.20
CA SER A 58 -14.20 -45.06 7.44
C SER A 58 -13.69 -46.06 8.49
N VAL A 59 -12.95 -45.58 9.50
CA VAL A 59 -13.19 -45.77 10.96
C VAL A 59 -11.97 -45.32 11.77
N TYR A 60 -12.26 -44.85 12.98
CA TYR A 60 -11.38 -44.50 14.11
C TYR A 60 -10.00 -45.19 14.20
N GLY A 61 -9.01 -44.38 14.56
CA GLY A 61 -7.78 -44.79 15.24
C GLY A 61 -7.21 -43.59 16.02
N ALA A 62 -7.28 -43.63 17.35
CA ALA A 62 -6.71 -42.59 18.21
C ALA A 62 -5.56 -43.20 19.00
N ASP A 63 -4.34 -42.71 18.80
CA ASP A 63 -3.15 -43.12 19.54
C ASP A 63 -2.28 -41.91 19.87
N THR A 64 -1.82 -41.86 21.12
CA THR A 64 -1.01 -40.76 21.66
C THR A 64 0.46 -41.17 21.75
N ILE A 65 1.29 -40.71 20.81
CA ILE A 65 2.75 -40.74 20.92
C ILE A 65 3.30 -39.34 20.60
N GLY A 66 4.17 -38.82 21.47
CA GLY A 66 4.65 -37.43 21.38
C GLY A 66 5.73 -37.22 20.31
N SER A 67 5.72 -36.04 19.70
CA SER A 67 6.74 -35.59 18.74
C SER A 67 7.68 -34.54 19.36
N SER A 68 8.89 -34.96 19.71
CA SER A 68 10.00 -34.03 19.93
C SER A 68 10.58 -33.59 18.57
N SER A 69 10.03 -32.54 17.99
CA SER A 69 10.53 -31.98 16.72
C SER A 69 11.96 -31.44 16.89
N PRO A 70 12.97 -31.95 16.14
CA PRO A 70 14.32 -31.41 16.21
C PRO A 70 14.42 -30.07 15.45
N PRO A 71 15.29 -29.14 15.87
CA PRO A 71 15.53 -27.90 15.14
C PRO A 71 16.15 -28.20 13.77
N PHE A 72 15.49 -27.76 12.70
CA PHE A 72 15.88 -28.09 11.33
C PHE A 72 17.04 -27.19 10.87
N ARG A 73 18.18 -27.78 10.52
CA ARG A 73 19.40 -27.04 10.18
C ARG A 73 19.86 -27.36 8.76
N LEU A 74 19.50 -26.49 7.81
CA LEU A 74 19.96 -26.59 6.43
C LEU A 74 21.43 -26.14 6.34
N GLN A 75 22.29 -27.00 5.81
CA GLN A 75 23.67 -26.63 5.47
C GLN A 75 23.77 -26.37 3.96
N HIS A 76 24.03 -25.12 3.57
CA HIS A 76 25.10 -24.69 2.67
C HIS A 76 24.95 -23.17 2.40
N GLY A 77 26.05 -22.53 1.97
CA GLY A 77 26.24 -21.08 2.16
C GLY A 77 26.73 -20.76 3.58
N SER A 78 27.60 -19.76 3.72
CA SER A 78 28.29 -19.44 4.98
C SER A 78 27.48 -18.53 5.90
N VAL A 79 26.20 -18.82 6.09
CA VAL A 79 25.31 -18.08 7.01
C VAL A 79 25.31 -18.76 8.38
N GLN A 80 25.80 -18.05 9.40
CA GLN A 80 25.87 -18.59 10.76
C GLN A 80 24.68 -18.07 11.60
N TYR A 81 23.73 -18.96 11.87
CA TYR A 81 22.68 -18.74 12.88
C TYR A 81 23.29 -18.54 14.26
N ILE A 82 22.95 -17.44 14.92
CA ILE A 82 23.39 -17.13 16.29
C ILE A 82 22.39 -17.78 17.26
N SER A 83 22.77 -18.91 17.86
CA SER A 83 21.91 -19.62 18.81
C SER A 83 21.86 -18.90 20.16
N ALA A 84 20.68 -18.36 20.52
CA ALA A 84 20.46 -17.72 21.81
C ALA A 84 20.48 -18.75 22.96
N ASN A 85 21.56 -18.78 23.74
CA ASN A 85 21.68 -19.65 24.92
C ASN A 85 20.80 -19.13 26.08
N SER A 86 19.57 -19.64 26.20
CA SER A 86 18.78 -19.49 27.44
C SER A 86 17.90 -20.71 27.72
N VAL A 87 18.01 -21.26 28.94
CA VAL A 87 17.18 -22.40 29.39
C VAL A 87 15.85 -21.86 29.91
N VAL A 88 14.84 -21.80 29.04
CA VAL A 88 13.48 -21.38 29.43
C VAL A 88 12.73 -22.56 30.05
N LYS A 89 12.66 -22.60 31.38
CA LYS A 89 11.65 -23.41 32.07
C LYS A 89 10.27 -22.83 31.77
N MET A 90 9.40 -23.59 31.10
CA MET A 90 7.98 -23.28 31.07
C MET A 90 7.41 -23.44 32.49
N VAL A 91 6.98 -22.33 33.08
CA VAL A 91 6.08 -22.33 34.25
C VAL A 91 4.72 -21.88 33.74
N GLY A 92 3.79 -22.84 33.62
CA GLY A 92 2.40 -22.52 33.30
C GLY A 92 1.78 -21.69 34.43
N LYS A 93 1.11 -20.59 34.09
CA LYS A 93 0.24 -19.86 35.02
C LYS A 93 -0.97 -19.31 34.28
N GLU A 94 -2.07 -19.20 35.02
CA GLU A 94 -3.42 -19.17 34.48
C GLU A 94 -3.82 -17.85 33.81
N GLU A 95 -4.86 -17.91 32.98
CA GLU A 95 -5.48 -16.74 32.36
C GLU A 95 -5.98 -15.77 33.43
N THR A 96 -5.42 -14.55 33.46
CA THR A 96 -6.01 -13.42 34.18
C THR A 96 -6.33 -12.30 33.20
N GLY A 97 -7.61 -11.94 33.13
CA GLY A 97 -8.16 -11.09 32.07
C GLY A 97 -7.74 -9.62 32.19
N GLY A 98 -6.60 -9.25 31.60
CA GLY A 98 -6.13 -7.86 31.53
C GLY A 98 -7.11 -6.93 30.82
N HIS A 99 -7.72 -6.01 31.57
CA HIS A 99 -8.63 -5.00 31.02
C HIS A 99 -7.86 -4.03 30.09
N GLY A 100 -8.24 -3.99 28.81
CA GLY A 100 -7.86 -2.89 27.92
C GLY A 100 -8.47 -1.57 28.42
N HIS A 101 -7.68 -0.48 28.41
CA HIS A 101 -8.12 0.82 28.90
C HIS A 101 -9.46 1.25 28.28
N PRO A 102 -10.50 1.52 29.09
CA PRO A 102 -11.78 1.95 28.56
C PRO A 102 -11.68 3.37 28.03
N VAL A 103 -11.76 3.54 26.70
CA VAL A 103 -12.16 4.82 26.11
C VAL A 103 -13.48 5.21 26.75
N SER A 104 -13.50 6.32 27.50
CA SER A 104 -14.67 6.63 28.32
C SER A 104 -15.91 6.79 27.44
N ARG A 105 -17.04 6.20 27.88
CA ARG A 105 -18.27 6.17 27.07
C ARG A 105 -18.68 7.58 26.63
N GLY A 106 -18.44 8.59 27.47
CA GLY A 106 -18.62 10.01 27.13
C GLY A 106 -17.80 10.47 25.90
N LYS A 107 -16.50 10.14 25.81
CA LYS A 107 -15.69 10.48 24.61
C LYS A 107 -16.22 9.80 23.35
N LEU A 108 -16.67 8.54 23.46
CA LEU A 108 -17.26 7.82 22.34
C LEU A 108 -18.59 8.45 21.87
N ILE A 109 -19.45 8.84 22.82
CA ILE A 109 -20.76 9.47 22.57
C ILE A 109 -20.59 10.87 21.98
N VAL A 110 -19.67 11.70 22.52
CA VAL A 110 -19.36 13.03 21.98
C VAL A 110 -18.78 12.94 20.56
N GLY A 111 -17.87 11.99 20.31
CA GLY A 111 -17.35 11.75 18.96
C GLY A 111 -18.45 11.34 17.96
N ALA A 112 -19.35 10.45 18.36
CA ALA A 112 -20.49 10.04 17.53
C ALA A 112 -21.50 11.19 17.29
N LEU A 113 -21.76 12.03 18.30
CA LEU A 113 -22.61 13.22 18.16
C LEU A 113 -22.00 14.23 17.20
N VAL A 114 -20.71 14.57 17.33
CA VAL A 114 -20.03 15.49 16.41
C VAL A 114 -20.02 14.94 14.98
N ALA A 115 -19.77 13.63 14.80
CA ALA A 115 -19.77 12.98 13.49
C ALA A 115 -21.15 12.94 12.79
N LEU A 116 -22.26 13.11 13.53
CA LEU A 116 -23.62 13.18 12.97
C LEU A 116 -24.15 14.62 12.87
N LEU A 117 -23.84 15.47 13.83
CA LEU A 117 -24.26 16.88 13.86
C LEU A 117 -23.57 17.71 12.78
N LEU A 118 -22.26 17.50 12.54
CA LEU A 118 -21.53 18.29 11.54
C LEU A 118 -22.08 18.08 10.11
N PRO A 119 -22.27 16.83 9.61
CA PRO A 119 -22.92 16.63 8.31
C PRO A 119 -24.36 17.17 8.25
N ALA A 120 -25.13 17.09 9.35
CA ALA A 120 -26.49 17.64 9.39
C ALA A 120 -26.51 19.18 9.29
N VAL A 121 -25.58 19.88 9.96
CA VAL A 121 -25.42 21.34 9.85
C VAL A 121 -24.96 21.73 8.43
N LEU A 122 -23.98 21.02 7.87
CA LEU A 122 -23.53 21.25 6.49
C LEU A 122 -24.66 21.01 5.48
N TYR A 123 -25.50 19.99 5.69
CA TYR A 123 -26.68 19.73 4.86
C TYR A 123 -27.70 20.87 4.92
N VAL A 124 -27.98 21.44 6.11
CA VAL A 124 -28.91 22.57 6.29
C VAL A 124 -28.36 23.88 5.71
N ILE A 125 -27.04 24.04 5.65
CA ILE A 125 -26.40 25.18 4.98
C ILE A 125 -26.43 24.99 3.45
N ALA A 126 -26.07 23.80 2.98
CA ALA A 126 -26.07 23.45 1.57
C ALA A 126 -27.50 23.47 0.98
N SER A 127 -28.54 23.10 1.74
CA SER A 127 -29.93 23.20 1.25
C SER A 127 -30.41 24.64 1.07
N ARG A 128 -29.79 25.62 1.75
CA ARG A 128 -30.08 27.05 1.57
C ARG A 128 -29.35 27.66 0.37
N GLN A 129 -28.12 27.23 0.08
CA GLN A 129 -27.33 27.79 -1.05
C GLN A 129 -27.45 26.98 -2.36
N LEU A 130 -27.67 25.67 -2.27
CA LEU A 130 -27.65 24.72 -3.39
C LEU A 130 -28.99 23.98 -3.56
N GLY A 131 -30.09 24.51 -3.02
CA GLY A 131 -31.34 23.79 -2.77
C GLY A 131 -31.82 22.87 -3.91
N ALA A 132 -31.96 23.39 -5.14
CA ALA A 132 -32.37 22.58 -6.29
C ALA A 132 -31.35 21.49 -6.67
N ALA A 133 -30.04 21.79 -6.61
CA ALA A 133 -28.96 20.82 -6.83
C ALA A 133 -28.87 19.75 -5.73
N LEU A 134 -29.42 20.01 -4.55
CA LEU A 134 -29.33 19.14 -3.37
C LEU A 134 -30.55 18.22 -3.23
N SER A 135 -31.76 18.69 -3.60
CA SER A 135 -32.95 17.81 -3.69
C SER A 135 -32.89 16.84 -4.87
N TYR A 136 -32.23 17.21 -5.98
CA TYR A 136 -32.10 16.37 -7.17
C TYR A 136 -31.44 14.99 -6.93
N PRO A 137 -30.27 14.88 -6.23
CA PRO A 137 -29.69 13.59 -5.87
C PRO A 137 -30.36 12.91 -4.67
N PHE A 138 -31.11 13.63 -3.83
CA PHE A 138 -31.56 13.14 -2.51
C PHE A 138 -32.33 11.81 -2.59
N SER A 139 -33.35 11.74 -3.45
CA SER A 139 -34.18 10.54 -3.65
C SER A 139 -33.42 9.40 -4.31
N LEU A 140 -32.56 9.70 -5.30
CA LEU A 140 -31.79 8.72 -6.08
C LEU A 140 -30.62 8.09 -5.31
N ILE A 141 -30.25 8.64 -4.16
CA ILE A 141 -29.04 8.24 -3.42
C ILE A 141 -29.37 7.78 -2.01
N ILE A 142 -30.18 8.54 -1.26
CA ILE A 142 -30.48 8.21 0.14
C ILE A 142 -31.47 7.04 0.22
N ILE A 143 -32.43 6.91 -0.71
CA ILE A 143 -33.35 5.78 -0.71
C ILE A 143 -32.61 4.47 -1.05
N PRO A 144 -31.79 4.36 -2.11
CA PRO A 144 -30.94 3.20 -2.33
C PRO A 144 -29.94 2.94 -1.19
N SER A 145 -29.37 3.99 -0.59
CA SER A 145 -28.53 3.88 0.61
C SER A 145 -29.26 3.11 1.72
N PHE A 146 -30.43 3.58 2.18
CA PHE A 146 -31.16 2.90 3.26
C PHE A 146 -31.59 1.47 2.89
N ILE A 147 -31.98 1.23 1.64
CA ILE A 147 -32.33 -0.11 1.13
C ILE A 147 -31.13 -1.07 1.17
N LEU A 148 -29.92 -0.59 0.88
CA LEU A 148 -28.70 -1.40 0.90
C LEU A 148 -28.12 -1.55 2.33
N LEU A 149 -28.36 -0.58 3.22
CA LEU A 149 -27.95 -0.63 4.62
C LEU A 149 -28.66 -1.73 5.42
N ALA A 150 -29.99 -1.82 5.30
CA ALA A 150 -30.79 -2.66 6.18
C ALA A 150 -30.40 -4.17 6.08
N PRO A 151 -30.19 -4.75 4.88
CA PRO A 151 -29.63 -6.09 4.75
C PRO A 151 -28.22 -6.22 5.32
N PHE A 152 -27.34 -5.22 5.12
CA PHE A 152 -25.97 -5.27 5.61
C PHE A 152 -25.92 -5.32 7.15
N ILE A 153 -26.63 -4.41 7.84
CA ILE A 153 -26.73 -4.44 9.31
C ILE A 153 -27.32 -5.77 9.79
N TYR A 154 -28.38 -6.26 9.14
CA TYR A 154 -29.04 -7.51 9.48
C TYR A 154 -28.11 -8.72 9.36
N PHE A 155 -27.37 -8.86 8.26
CA PHE A 155 -26.38 -9.93 8.08
C PHE A 155 -25.21 -9.80 9.06
N SER A 156 -24.69 -8.60 9.29
CA SER A 156 -23.64 -8.35 10.31
C SER A 156 -24.08 -8.70 11.74
N TYR A 157 -25.38 -8.62 12.04
CA TYR A 157 -25.92 -9.03 13.35
C TYR A 157 -26.23 -10.52 13.44
N ARG A 158 -26.71 -11.16 12.37
CA ARG A 158 -27.08 -12.59 12.37
C ARG A 158 -25.90 -13.55 12.22
N VAL A 159 -24.86 -13.20 11.45
CA VAL A 159 -23.73 -14.11 11.16
C VAL A 159 -22.68 -14.08 12.28
N LYS A 160 -23.12 -14.33 13.53
CA LYS A 160 -22.22 -14.59 14.65
C LYS A 160 -21.59 -15.97 14.48
N GLY A 161 -20.27 -16.00 14.31
CA GLY A 161 -19.45 -17.22 14.40
C GLY A 161 -19.00 -17.84 13.08
N SER A 162 -19.49 -17.39 11.92
CA SER A 162 -19.24 -18.09 10.64
C SER A 162 -18.09 -17.55 9.78
N ARG A 163 -17.49 -16.39 10.09
CA ARG A 163 -16.39 -15.78 9.30
C ARG A 163 -15.41 -14.98 10.19
N PRO A 164 -14.10 -14.97 9.91
CA PRO A 164 -13.09 -14.35 10.80
C PRO A 164 -13.19 -12.82 10.88
N PHE A 165 -13.40 -12.13 9.76
CA PHE A 165 -13.31 -10.66 9.68
C PHE A 165 -14.40 -9.87 10.41
N VAL A 166 -15.55 -10.47 10.75
CA VAL A 166 -16.69 -9.76 11.37
C VAL A 166 -16.93 -10.21 12.82
N LYS A 167 -15.84 -10.53 13.55
CA LYS A 167 -15.91 -11.01 14.95
C LYS A 167 -16.16 -9.92 16.01
N SER A 168 -16.10 -8.62 15.69
CA SER A 168 -16.20 -7.53 16.68
C SER A 168 -17.39 -6.59 16.47
N ARG A 169 -18.06 -6.23 17.58
CA ARG A 169 -19.08 -5.14 17.61
C ARG A 169 -18.51 -3.80 17.12
N GLY A 170 -17.20 -3.58 17.27
CA GLY A 170 -16.52 -2.38 16.80
C GLY A 170 -16.56 -2.23 15.28
N VAL A 171 -16.44 -3.33 14.52
CA VAL A 171 -16.56 -3.30 13.06
C VAL A 171 -17.98 -2.88 12.66
N THR A 172 -19.02 -3.49 13.22
CA THR A 172 -20.42 -3.13 12.90
C THR A 172 -20.73 -1.66 13.22
N ILE A 173 -20.24 -1.15 14.36
CA ILE A 173 -20.40 0.26 14.75
C ILE A 173 -19.63 1.18 13.81
N LEU A 174 -18.37 0.87 13.48
CA LEU A 174 -17.55 1.65 12.56
C LEU A 174 -18.17 1.70 11.15
N MET A 175 -18.63 0.57 10.63
CA MET A 175 -19.30 0.52 9.31
C MET A 175 -20.60 1.31 9.32
N THR A 176 -21.41 1.21 10.38
CA THR A 176 -22.67 1.98 10.50
C THR A 176 -22.40 3.48 10.60
N GLY A 177 -21.40 3.89 11.37
CA GLY A 177 -20.98 5.29 11.48
C GLY A 177 -20.44 5.86 10.16
N ALA A 178 -19.53 5.13 9.52
CA ALA A 178 -19.00 5.48 8.20
C ALA A 178 -20.10 5.55 7.13
N PHE A 179 -21.07 4.64 7.18
CA PHE A 179 -22.23 4.64 6.30
C PHE A 179 -23.13 5.86 6.49
N CYS A 180 -23.49 6.21 7.74
CA CYS A 180 -24.32 7.38 8.02
C CYS A 180 -23.61 8.68 7.59
N TYR A 181 -22.30 8.77 7.85
CA TYR A 181 -21.45 9.87 7.41
C TYR A 181 -21.42 9.99 5.87
N TYR A 182 -21.15 8.89 5.17
CA TYR A 182 -21.14 8.79 3.71
C TYR A 182 -22.51 9.18 3.10
N SER A 183 -23.61 8.70 3.67
CA SER A 183 -24.98 8.98 3.18
C SER A 183 -25.40 10.45 3.33
N LEU A 184 -24.81 11.18 4.28
CA LEU A 184 -25.06 12.61 4.47
C LEU A 184 -24.12 13.50 3.63
N ILE A 185 -22.89 13.03 3.36
CA ILE A 185 -21.86 13.77 2.63
C ILE A 185 -21.98 13.63 1.11
N VAL A 186 -22.35 12.45 0.60
CA VAL A 186 -22.52 12.21 -0.84
C VAL A 186 -23.50 13.21 -1.48
N PRO A 187 -24.71 13.47 -0.94
CA PRO A 187 -25.62 14.47 -1.48
C PRO A 187 -25.03 15.88 -1.52
N ILE A 188 -24.27 16.29 -0.50
CA ILE A 188 -23.64 17.63 -0.44
C ILE A 188 -22.57 17.76 -1.52
N TYR A 189 -21.67 16.78 -1.64
CA TYR A 189 -20.64 16.77 -2.68
C TYR A 189 -21.22 16.83 -4.10
N ILE A 190 -22.32 16.10 -4.34
CA ILE A 190 -22.99 16.09 -5.64
C ILE A 190 -23.70 17.41 -5.90
N ALA A 191 -24.33 18.03 -4.90
CA ALA A 191 -24.90 19.36 -5.02
C ALA A 191 -23.83 20.41 -5.39
N CYS A 192 -22.62 20.31 -4.81
CA CYS A 192 -21.47 21.15 -5.18
C CYS A 192 -21.01 20.91 -6.63
N LEU A 193 -20.91 19.65 -7.06
CA LEU A 193 -20.54 19.27 -8.43
C LEU A 193 -21.61 19.67 -9.46
N MET A 194 -22.89 19.67 -9.07
CA MET A 194 -24.02 20.03 -9.94
C MET A 194 -24.41 21.51 -9.87
N ALA A 195 -23.81 22.30 -8.98
CA ALA A 195 -24.26 23.66 -8.66
C ALA A 195 -24.44 24.54 -9.90
N ILE A 196 -23.53 24.46 -10.87
CA ILE A 196 -23.57 25.23 -12.12
C ILE A 196 -24.83 24.96 -12.98
N PHE A 197 -25.44 23.77 -12.90
CA PHE A 197 -26.66 23.42 -13.65
C PHE A 197 -27.95 23.93 -13.01
N PHE A 198 -27.91 24.31 -11.73
CA PHE A 198 -29.07 24.70 -10.93
C PHE A 198 -28.99 26.15 -10.40
N HIS A 199 -27.98 26.92 -10.83
CA HIS A 199 -27.78 28.31 -10.41
C HIS A 199 -28.69 29.31 -11.14
N ARG A 200 -30.00 29.08 -11.05
CA ARG A 200 -31.02 30.12 -11.24
C ARG A 200 -31.71 30.37 -9.90
N GLU A 201 -31.88 31.64 -9.56
CA GLU A 201 -32.72 32.04 -8.45
C GLU A 201 -34.15 31.54 -8.69
N THR A 202 -34.66 30.70 -7.80
CA THR A 202 -36.10 30.44 -7.71
C THR A 202 -36.52 30.29 -6.26
N ASP A 203 -37.59 31.00 -5.91
CA ASP A 203 -38.26 30.90 -4.63
C ASP A 203 -38.68 29.47 -4.30
N PHE A 204 -38.81 29.21 -3.00
CA PHE A 204 -39.28 27.96 -2.42
C PHE A 204 -40.65 27.49 -2.97
N VAL A 205 -41.42 28.38 -3.60
CA VAL A 205 -42.70 28.08 -4.26
C VAL A 205 -42.53 27.25 -5.54
N THR A 206 -41.46 27.48 -6.31
CA THR A 206 -41.21 26.76 -7.57
C THR A 206 -40.84 25.29 -7.34
N TYR A 207 -40.41 24.95 -6.12
CA TYR A 207 -40.05 23.60 -5.66
C TYR A 207 -41.11 22.52 -5.93
N VAL A 208 -42.40 22.89 -5.98
CA VAL A 208 -43.52 21.96 -6.11
C VAL A 208 -43.82 21.56 -7.57
N ARG A 209 -43.23 22.25 -8.56
CA ARG A 209 -43.33 21.88 -9.98
C ARG A 209 -42.10 21.09 -10.43
N ASN A 210 -42.33 19.88 -10.96
CA ASN A 210 -41.31 18.89 -11.37
C ASN A 210 -40.43 19.30 -12.58
N GLU A 211 -40.35 20.57 -12.95
CA GLU A 211 -39.77 21.05 -14.21
C GLU A 211 -38.22 21.03 -14.25
N TYR A 212 -37.56 20.64 -13.15
CA TYR A 212 -36.11 20.59 -13.02
C TYR A 212 -35.42 19.32 -13.58
N TYR A 213 -36.17 18.27 -13.94
CA TYR A 213 -35.61 17.03 -14.49
C TYR A 213 -35.25 17.16 -15.98
N THR A 214 -34.28 18.02 -16.29
CA THR A 214 -33.75 18.16 -17.65
C THR A 214 -33.05 16.87 -18.11
N GLY A 215 -33.01 16.59 -19.41
CA GLY A 215 -32.23 15.46 -19.95
C GLY A 215 -30.74 15.55 -19.61
N ALA A 216 -30.20 16.77 -19.48
CA ALA A 216 -28.79 17.01 -19.16
C ALA A 216 -28.43 16.59 -17.72
N SER A 217 -29.29 16.81 -16.74
CA SER A 217 -28.99 16.44 -15.34
C SER A 217 -28.97 14.93 -15.13
N TRP A 218 -29.73 14.15 -15.92
CA TRP A 218 -29.68 12.69 -15.90
C TRP A 218 -28.34 12.12 -16.40
N LEU A 219 -27.65 12.81 -17.31
CA LEU A 219 -26.31 12.42 -17.79
C LEU A 219 -25.27 12.41 -16.66
N VAL A 220 -25.48 13.17 -15.59
CA VAL A 220 -24.59 13.22 -14.42
C VAL A 220 -25.13 12.37 -13.26
N ALA A 221 -26.46 12.29 -13.07
CA ALA A 221 -27.07 11.45 -12.05
C ALA A 221 -26.74 9.95 -12.23
N ILE A 222 -26.81 9.44 -13.46
CA ILE A 222 -26.65 8.00 -13.74
C ILE A 222 -25.22 7.49 -13.43
N PRO A 223 -24.12 8.13 -13.89
CA PRO A 223 -22.76 7.73 -13.50
C PRO A 223 -22.50 7.78 -11.99
N ILE A 224 -23.11 8.74 -11.29
CA ILE A 224 -22.93 8.91 -9.85
C ILE A 224 -23.70 7.84 -9.07
N ALA A 225 -24.96 7.58 -9.41
CA ALA A 225 -25.74 6.48 -8.82
C ALA A 225 -25.07 5.12 -9.08
N TYR A 226 -24.49 4.92 -10.25
CA TYR A 226 -23.68 3.75 -10.59
C TYR A 226 -22.43 3.62 -9.70
N ALA A 227 -21.61 4.67 -9.59
CA ALA A 227 -20.40 4.63 -8.76
C ALA A 227 -20.72 4.42 -7.27
N HIS A 228 -21.79 5.03 -6.77
CA HIS A 228 -22.32 4.86 -5.43
C HIS A 228 -22.81 3.41 -5.17
N GLY A 229 -23.53 2.82 -6.13
CA GLY A 229 -23.91 1.41 -6.10
C GLY A 229 -22.70 0.45 -6.17
N CYS A 230 -21.63 0.82 -6.88
CA CYS A 230 -20.39 0.07 -6.89
C CYS A 230 -19.70 0.06 -5.51
N VAL A 231 -19.65 1.20 -4.82
CA VAL A 231 -19.14 1.28 -3.43
C VAL A 231 -19.94 0.36 -2.50
N PHE A 232 -21.27 0.40 -2.53
CA PHE A 232 -22.08 -0.51 -1.70
C PHE A 232 -21.96 -1.97 -2.10
N THR A 233 -21.74 -2.28 -3.38
CA THR A 233 -21.43 -3.65 -3.83
C THR A 233 -20.15 -4.17 -3.16
N GLN A 234 -19.11 -3.34 -3.04
CA GLN A 234 -17.91 -3.70 -2.28
C GLN A 234 -18.22 -3.91 -0.78
N PHE A 235 -18.92 -2.97 -0.14
CA PHE A 235 -19.29 -3.07 1.28
C PHE A 235 -20.05 -4.36 1.61
N ALA A 236 -21.06 -4.73 0.81
CA ALA A 236 -21.79 -5.99 0.98
C ALA A 236 -20.89 -7.23 0.79
N LEU A 237 -19.93 -7.14 -0.15
CA LEU A 237 -19.00 -8.22 -0.49
C LEU A 237 -17.74 -8.27 0.40
N LEU A 238 -17.54 -7.35 1.36
CA LEU A 238 -16.57 -7.52 2.46
C LEU A 238 -16.77 -8.82 3.22
N SER A 239 -18.03 -9.28 3.30
CA SER A 239 -18.37 -10.57 3.90
C SER A 239 -17.90 -11.78 3.08
N LYS A 240 -17.45 -11.59 1.84
CA LYS A 240 -17.00 -12.63 0.89
C LYS A 240 -15.66 -12.20 0.28
N THR A 241 -14.58 -12.34 1.06
CA THR A 241 -13.22 -12.35 0.52
C THR A 241 -13.12 -13.46 -0.53
N SER A 242 -12.78 -13.09 -1.76
CA SER A 242 -12.63 -14.01 -2.91
C SER A 242 -12.07 -13.23 -4.09
N LEU A 243 -11.14 -13.82 -4.85
CA LEU A 243 -10.62 -13.20 -6.07
C LEU A 243 -11.75 -12.80 -7.03
N ARG A 244 -11.63 -11.60 -7.58
CA ARG A 244 -12.63 -10.97 -8.44
C ARG A 244 -12.17 -10.97 -9.89
N SER A 245 -13.10 -11.20 -10.82
CA SER A 245 -12.76 -11.23 -12.25
C SER A 245 -12.25 -9.87 -12.72
N LYS A 246 -11.41 -9.85 -13.76
CA LYS A 246 -10.89 -8.61 -14.37
C LYS A 246 -12.02 -7.65 -14.81
N TRP A 247 -13.22 -8.16 -15.07
CA TRP A 247 -14.43 -7.37 -15.33
C TRP A 247 -15.03 -6.74 -14.08
N TYR A 248 -15.15 -7.48 -12.96
CA TYR A 248 -15.58 -6.89 -11.68
C TYR A 248 -14.61 -5.80 -11.22
N LEU A 249 -13.30 -6.01 -11.40
CA LEU A 249 -12.29 -4.98 -11.06
C LEU A 249 -12.49 -3.70 -11.87
N ARG A 250 -12.66 -3.81 -13.19
CA ARG A 250 -12.85 -2.65 -14.10
C ARG A 250 -14.18 -1.93 -13.91
N LEU A 251 -15.26 -2.67 -13.68
CA LEU A 251 -16.62 -2.12 -13.64
C LEU A 251 -17.05 -1.72 -12.23
N VAL A 252 -16.70 -2.51 -11.21
CA VAL A 252 -17.11 -2.23 -9.82
C VAL A 252 -15.96 -1.59 -9.05
N SER A 253 -14.79 -2.23 -8.99
CA SER A 253 -13.70 -1.82 -8.09
C SER A 253 -13.03 -0.51 -8.46
N TRP A 254 -12.81 -0.24 -9.74
CA TRP A 254 -12.17 1.01 -10.17
C TRP A 254 -13.10 2.22 -9.96
N PRO A 255 -14.38 2.22 -10.40
CA PRO A 255 -15.30 3.31 -10.09
C PRO A 255 -15.56 3.48 -8.59
N SER A 256 -15.67 2.39 -7.82
CA SER A 256 -15.82 2.49 -6.36
C SER A 256 -14.58 3.09 -5.69
N SER A 257 -13.37 2.71 -6.13
CA SER A 257 -12.11 3.28 -5.62
C SER A 257 -12.02 4.78 -5.91
N ILE A 258 -12.27 5.18 -7.16
CA ILE A 258 -12.26 6.60 -7.55
C ILE A 258 -13.26 7.39 -6.70
N PHE A 259 -14.52 6.94 -6.64
CA PHE A 259 -15.59 7.68 -5.97
C PHE A 259 -15.41 7.76 -4.45
N PHE A 260 -15.03 6.66 -3.80
CA PHE A 260 -14.77 6.62 -2.35
C PHE A 260 -13.56 7.49 -1.97
N THR A 261 -12.48 7.42 -2.76
CA THR A 261 -11.30 8.30 -2.60
C THR A 261 -11.66 9.77 -2.80
N THR A 262 -12.46 10.08 -3.82
CA THR A 262 -12.94 11.43 -4.13
C THR A 262 -13.65 12.05 -2.93
N LEU A 263 -14.52 11.28 -2.29
CA LEU A 263 -15.28 11.74 -1.13
C LEU A 263 -14.40 11.95 0.10
N ILE A 264 -13.41 11.08 0.34
CA ILE A 264 -12.42 11.24 1.42
C ILE A 264 -11.56 12.49 1.21
N LEU A 265 -11.08 12.72 -0.01
CA LEU A 265 -10.31 13.93 -0.37
C LEU A 265 -11.17 15.21 -0.35
N ALA A 266 -12.48 15.10 -0.57
CA ALA A 266 -13.40 16.23 -0.52
C ALA A 266 -13.79 16.66 0.91
N LEU A 267 -13.60 15.82 1.94
CA LEU A 267 -14.06 16.12 3.31
C LEU A 267 -13.64 17.50 3.85
N PRO A 268 -12.38 17.97 3.68
CA PRO A 268 -11.98 19.30 4.14
C PRO A 268 -12.62 20.42 3.30
N LEU A 269 -12.78 20.20 2.00
CA LEU A 269 -13.38 21.18 1.07
C LEU A 269 -14.87 21.35 1.34
N LEU A 270 -15.59 20.29 1.71
CA LEU A 270 -17.04 20.33 2.00
C LEU A 270 -17.41 21.22 3.21
N LEU A 271 -16.44 21.63 4.02
CA LEU A 271 -16.60 22.65 5.06
C LEU A 271 -16.71 24.08 4.50
N VAL A 272 -16.31 24.30 3.23
CA VAL A 272 -16.19 25.61 2.58
C VAL A 272 -17.00 25.68 1.28
N LEU A 273 -17.04 24.61 0.49
CA LEU A 273 -17.76 24.53 -0.80
C LEU A 273 -19.21 25.03 -0.74
N PRO A 274 -20.04 24.72 0.29
CA PRO A 274 -21.43 25.20 0.37
C PRO A 274 -21.60 26.72 0.58
N PHE A 275 -20.51 27.47 0.71
CA PHE A 275 -20.49 28.93 0.88
C PHE A 275 -19.90 29.67 -0.35
N LEU A 276 -19.50 28.94 -1.40
CA LEU A 276 -18.83 29.52 -2.58
C LEU A 276 -19.78 29.63 -3.78
N PRO A 277 -19.57 30.61 -4.69
CA PRO A 277 -20.35 30.73 -5.92
C PRO A 277 -20.35 29.43 -6.73
N ALA A 278 -21.48 29.10 -7.36
CA ALA A 278 -21.75 27.79 -7.97
C ALA A 278 -20.62 27.29 -8.90
N ILE A 279 -20.06 28.15 -9.75
CA ILE A 279 -18.95 27.79 -10.64
C ILE A 279 -17.65 27.46 -9.89
N VAL A 280 -17.32 28.20 -8.83
CA VAL A 280 -16.15 27.95 -7.97
C VAL A 280 -16.36 26.66 -7.19
N CYS A 281 -17.56 26.44 -6.68
CA CYS A 281 -18.00 25.24 -5.98
C CYS A 281 -17.79 23.98 -6.86
N THR A 282 -18.29 24.01 -8.10
CA THR A 282 -18.13 22.91 -9.07
C THR A 282 -16.67 22.70 -9.48
N LEU A 283 -15.91 23.76 -9.77
CA LEU A 283 -14.49 23.66 -10.16
C LEU A 283 -13.62 23.05 -9.06
N LEU A 284 -13.81 23.46 -7.80
CA LEU A 284 -13.08 22.90 -6.67
C LEU A 284 -13.53 21.47 -6.33
N ALA A 285 -14.81 21.13 -6.51
CA ALA A 285 -15.32 19.77 -6.33
C ALA A 285 -14.72 18.76 -7.34
N LEU A 286 -14.30 19.21 -8.53
CA LEU A 286 -13.62 18.37 -9.52
C LEU A 286 -12.17 17.99 -9.12
N ILE A 287 -11.49 18.77 -8.26
CA ILE A 287 -10.09 18.52 -7.90
C ILE A 287 -9.91 17.16 -7.18
N PRO A 288 -10.68 16.83 -6.12
CA PRO A 288 -10.68 15.48 -5.51
C PRO A 288 -10.90 14.33 -6.50
N LEU A 289 -11.76 14.53 -7.52
CA LEU A 289 -12.08 13.51 -8.52
C LEU A 289 -10.89 13.27 -9.46
N ILE A 290 -10.27 14.35 -9.96
CA ILE A 290 -9.07 14.29 -10.80
C ILE A 290 -7.92 13.62 -10.05
N LEU A 291 -7.67 14.00 -8.79
CA LEU A 291 -6.63 13.39 -7.95
C LEU A 291 -6.89 11.90 -7.69
N SER A 292 -8.14 11.49 -7.49
CA SER A 292 -8.52 10.08 -7.31
C SER A 292 -8.29 9.25 -8.57
N CYS A 293 -8.62 9.79 -9.75
CA CYS A 293 -8.32 9.16 -11.03
C CYS A 293 -6.80 9.00 -11.25
N ILE A 294 -6.01 10.02 -10.92
CA ILE A 294 -4.54 9.99 -11.02
C ILE A 294 -3.95 8.95 -10.06
N GLY A 295 -4.38 8.93 -8.80
CA GLY A 295 -3.88 7.98 -7.80
C GLY A 295 -4.18 6.53 -8.14
N LEU A 296 -5.40 6.22 -8.60
CA LEU A 296 -5.73 4.87 -9.08
C LEU A 296 -4.89 4.49 -10.31
N TYR A 297 -4.74 5.40 -11.28
CA TYR A 297 -3.89 5.18 -12.47
C TYR A 297 -2.42 4.92 -12.12
N GLN A 298 -1.87 5.65 -11.14
CA GLN A 298 -0.52 5.43 -10.61
C GLN A 298 -0.41 4.06 -9.93
N THR A 299 -1.39 3.68 -9.11
CA THR A 299 -1.40 2.41 -8.37
C THR A 299 -1.49 1.18 -9.29
N LEU A 300 -2.29 1.29 -10.35
CA LEU A 300 -2.51 0.22 -11.33
C LEU A 300 -1.33 0.04 -12.31
N ARG A 301 -0.29 0.88 -12.25
CA ARG A 301 0.93 0.76 -13.06
C ARG A 301 2.11 0.28 -12.22
N THR A 302 3.01 -0.43 -12.87
CA THR A 302 4.42 -0.53 -12.49
C THR A 302 5.21 0.61 -13.12
N LEU A 303 6.33 0.97 -12.51
CA LEU A 303 7.43 1.59 -13.24
C LEU A 303 8.17 0.49 -14.03
N PRO A 304 8.69 0.77 -15.24
CA PRO A 304 9.44 -0.23 -15.99
C PRO A 304 10.76 -0.59 -15.28
N PRO A 305 11.26 -1.84 -15.40
CA PRO A 305 12.46 -2.35 -14.70
C PRO A 305 13.72 -1.48 -14.70
N ASN A 306 13.86 -0.56 -15.66
CA ASN A 306 15.06 0.26 -15.84
C ASN A 306 14.93 1.66 -15.19
N GLN A 307 14.00 1.85 -14.25
CA GLN A 307 13.73 3.12 -13.55
C GLN A 307 13.79 3.01 -12.01
N TRP A 308 14.48 1.99 -11.49
CA TRP A 308 14.70 1.84 -10.04
C TRP A 308 15.45 3.05 -9.47
N VAL A 309 14.93 3.64 -8.40
CA VAL A 309 15.50 4.83 -7.78
C VAL A 309 16.62 4.42 -6.84
N VAL A 310 17.86 4.84 -7.15
CA VAL A 310 18.99 4.67 -6.24
C VAL A 310 18.83 5.64 -5.06
N LYS A 311 19.06 5.17 -3.83
CA LYS A 311 18.98 5.97 -2.61
C LYS A 311 20.13 5.65 -1.66
N ASP A 312 20.95 6.66 -1.37
CA ASP A 312 22.07 6.55 -0.45
C ASP A 312 21.62 6.73 1.00
N ILE A 313 22.11 5.87 1.89
CA ILE A 313 21.79 5.90 3.32
C ILE A 313 23.08 5.85 4.13
N LEU A 314 23.34 6.90 4.90
CA LEU A 314 24.49 7.00 5.82
C LEU A 314 24.10 6.49 7.20
N VAL A 315 24.65 5.35 7.60
CA VAL A 315 24.53 4.78 8.95
C VAL A 315 25.78 5.17 9.74
N ARG A 316 25.66 6.26 10.50
CA ARG A 316 26.72 6.74 11.41
C ARG A 316 26.75 5.94 12.71
N SER A 317 27.95 5.81 13.25
CA SER A 317 28.23 5.34 14.60
C SER A 317 27.75 6.38 15.61
N SER A 318 27.15 5.95 16.72
CA SER A 318 26.75 6.87 17.79
C SER A 318 27.95 7.21 18.67
N THR A 319 28.74 8.19 18.26
CA THR A 319 29.72 8.84 19.15
C THR A 319 29.01 9.60 20.27
N GLU A 320 29.66 9.71 21.43
CA GLU A 320 29.04 10.20 22.67
C GLU A 320 28.72 11.71 22.66
N GLU A 321 29.16 12.46 21.64
CA GLU A 321 29.12 13.93 21.63
C GLU A 321 27.77 14.55 21.20
N ASP A 322 26.86 13.83 20.53
CA ASP A 322 25.57 14.39 20.08
C ASP A 322 24.40 14.14 21.06
N ASP A 323 24.64 14.57 22.31
CA ASP A 323 23.67 14.64 23.41
C ASP A 323 22.40 15.47 23.05
N SER A 324 22.48 16.24 21.95
CA SER A 324 21.39 17.04 21.38
C SER A 324 20.31 16.19 20.69
N LEU A 325 20.69 15.01 20.16
CA LEU A 325 19.76 14.05 19.54
C LEU A 325 19.01 13.22 20.58
N ILE A 326 19.63 12.90 21.71
CA ILE A 326 19.03 12.10 22.79
C ILE A 326 17.84 12.84 23.44
N ASN A 327 17.93 14.17 23.56
CA ASN A 327 16.92 15.01 24.21
C ASN A 327 15.79 15.53 23.30
N LYS A 328 15.86 15.34 21.97
CA LYS A 328 14.78 15.71 21.04
C LYS A 328 14.03 14.46 20.58
N LYS A 329 12.70 14.57 20.45
CA LYS A 329 11.74 13.56 19.93
C LYS A 329 12.38 12.25 19.42
N ARG A 330 12.30 11.17 20.23
CA ARG A 330 12.94 9.86 19.98
C ARG A 330 12.83 9.28 18.57
N VAL A 331 11.84 9.65 17.76
CA VAL A 331 11.80 9.28 16.34
C VAL A 331 11.53 10.53 15.51
N HIS A 332 12.41 10.82 14.56
CA HIS A 332 12.29 11.94 13.63
C HIS A 332 12.75 11.52 12.21
N ARG A 333 12.26 12.22 11.17
CA ARG A 333 12.60 11.93 9.77
C ARG A 333 13.95 12.57 9.41
N VAL A 334 14.75 11.88 8.62
CA VAL A 334 16.01 12.36 8.04
C VAL A 334 16.03 12.09 6.52
N ASN A 335 16.94 12.71 5.79
CA ASN A 335 17.03 12.53 4.34
C ASN A 335 17.88 11.31 3.96
N CYS A 336 17.65 10.79 2.75
CA CYS A 336 18.60 9.90 2.06
C CYS A 336 19.54 10.80 1.24
N GLU A 337 20.82 10.85 1.61
CA GLU A 337 21.83 11.73 1.00
C GLU A 337 23.15 10.95 0.86
N PRO A 338 23.91 11.11 -0.25
CA PRO A 338 25.20 10.47 -0.42
C PRO A 338 26.25 11.03 0.56
N PRO A 339 27.32 10.27 0.85
CA PRO A 339 28.45 10.80 1.62
C PRO A 339 29.07 11.97 0.85
N LYS A 340 29.34 13.08 1.55
CA LYS A 340 30.06 14.22 0.97
C LYS A 340 31.49 13.81 0.64
N GLU A 341 32.12 14.47 -0.32
CA GLU A 341 33.45 14.11 -0.82
C GLU A 341 34.54 13.97 0.28
N HIS A 342 34.43 14.74 1.38
CA HIS A 342 35.31 14.62 2.55
C HIS A 342 34.92 13.49 3.51
N GLU A 343 33.66 13.08 3.56
CA GLU A 343 33.13 11.99 4.40
C GLU A 343 33.42 10.59 3.78
N ILE A 344 33.72 10.50 2.46
CA ILE A 344 33.84 9.20 1.76
C ILE A 344 34.85 8.24 2.40
N VAL A 345 35.93 8.75 2.99
CA VAL A 345 36.96 7.95 3.67
C VAL A 345 36.49 7.36 5.00
N ASP A 346 35.47 7.95 5.61
CA ASP A 346 34.91 7.56 6.91
C ASP A 346 33.86 6.43 6.76
N PHE A 347 33.49 6.05 5.54
CA PHE A 347 32.52 4.98 5.27
C PHE A 347 33.14 3.76 4.57
N ARG A 348 32.51 2.59 4.78
CA ARG A 348 32.75 1.39 3.97
C ARG A 348 32.21 1.58 2.55
N GLN A 349 32.64 0.73 1.62
CA GLN A 349 31.92 0.58 0.35
C GLN A 349 30.43 0.31 0.63
N PRO A 350 29.49 0.86 -0.16
CA PRO A 350 28.08 0.68 0.12
C PRO A 350 27.67 -0.78 -0.08
N LEU A 351 26.91 -1.31 0.89
CA LEU A 351 26.15 -2.54 0.71
C LEU A 351 24.92 -2.21 -0.16
N THR A 352 24.76 -2.91 -1.28
CA THR A 352 23.59 -2.74 -2.15
C THR A 352 22.46 -3.65 -1.68
N VAL A 353 21.33 -3.05 -1.34
CA VAL A 353 20.16 -3.71 -0.76
C VAL A 353 18.93 -3.44 -1.62
N VAL A 354 18.20 -4.50 -2.00
CA VAL A 354 16.86 -4.38 -2.58
C VAL A 354 15.83 -4.79 -1.54
N GLN A 355 14.88 -3.90 -1.26
CA GLN A 355 13.72 -4.19 -0.41
C GLN A 355 12.47 -4.47 -1.27
N ILE A 356 11.83 -5.60 -1.02
CA ILE A 356 10.46 -5.88 -1.49
C ILE A 356 9.56 -5.87 -0.24
N ALA A 357 8.57 -4.98 -0.23
CA ALA A 357 7.68 -4.78 0.91
C ALA A 357 6.22 -4.70 0.47
N ASP A 358 5.36 -5.32 1.27
CA ASP A 358 3.90 -5.24 1.15
C ASP A 358 3.37 -5.51 -0.27
N PRO A 359 3.86 -6.55 -1.00
CA PRO A 359 3.46 -6.75 -2.39
C PRO A 359 1.98 -7.12 -2.51
N HIS A 360 1.33 -7.68 -1.46
CA HIS A 360 -0.10 -7.96 -1.41
C HIS A 360 -0.62 -8.68 -2.68
N LEU A 361 -0.02 -9.84 -2.98
CA LEU A 361 -0.35 -10.67 -4.14
C LEU A 361 -1.86 -11.00 -4.14
N GLY A 362 -2.55 -10.68 -5.24
CA GLY A 362 -4.01 -10.69 -5.27
C GLY A 362 -4.62 -9.81 -6.38
N PRO A 363 -5.70 -9.06 -6.11
CA PRO A 363 -6.45 -8.35 -7.16
C PRO A 363 -5.75 -7.14 -7.80
N ILE A 364 -4.71 -6.58 -7.17
CA ILE A 364 -3.97 -5.38 -7.65
C ILE A 364 -2.53 -5.73 -8.04
N MET A 365 -1.84 -6.54 -7.23
CA MET A 365 -0.55 -7.16 -7.58
C MET A 365 -0.81 -8.55 -8.17
N SER A 366 -0.57 -8.72 -9.47
CA SER A 366 -0.67 -10.04 -10.10
C SER A 366 0.64 -10.83 -9.96
N ILE A 367 0.57 -12.14 -10.23
CA ILE A 367 1.73 -13.05 -10.19
C ILE A 367 2.80 -12.56 -11.15
N GLU A 368 2.39 -12.18 -12.35
CA GLU A 368 3.26 -11.68 -13.42
C GLU A 368 3.92 -10.35 -13.02
N ARG A 369 3.17 -9.43 -12.37
CA ARG A 369 3.70 -8.14 -11.87
C ARG A 369 4.79 -8.35 -10.82
N LEU A 370 4.59 -9.28 -9.89
CA LEU A 370 5.59 -9.59 -8.85
C LEU A 370 6.77 -10.39 -9.42
N GLU A 371 6.54 -11.26 -10.41
CA GLU A 371 7.61 -11.97 -11.14
C GLU A 371 8.50 -10.98 -11.93
N GLU A 372 7.92 -9.97 -12.59
CA GLU A 372 8.66 -8.87 -13.24
C GLU A 372 9.55 -8.09 -12.25
N ILE A 373 9.05 -7.78 -11.04
CA ILE A 373 9.81 -7.11 -9.97
C ILE A 373 10.95 -8.01 -9.48
N CYS A 374 10.70 -9.30 -9.28
CA CYS A 374 11.72 -10.27 -8.87
C CYS A 374 12.78 -10.48 -9.96
N GLU A 375 12.41 -10.54 -11.23
CA GLU A 375 13.38 -10.53 -12.34
C GLU A 375 14.22 -9.25 -12.38
N SER A 376 13.62 -8.10 -12.09
CA SER A 376 14.33 -6.81 -12.04
C SER A 376 15.36 -6.79 -10.92
N THR A 377 14.98 -7.29 -9.74
CA THR A 377 15.88 -7.50 -8.59
C THR A 377 17.08 -8.38 -8.96
N VAL A 378 16.86 -9.47 -9.70
CA VAL A 378 17.94 -10.33 -10.21
C VAL A 378 18.86 -9.59 -11.20
N LYS A 379 18.29 -8.77 -12.10
CA LYS A 379 19.06 -7.99 -13.08
C LYS A 379 19.95 -6.92 -12.42
N LEU A 380 19.59 -6.43 -11.24
CA LEU A 380 20.40 -5.52 -10.43
C LEU A 380 21.57 -6.22 -9.69
N ASN A 381 21.48 -7.54 -9.45
CA ASN A 381 22.47 -8.34 -8.69
C ASN A 381 22.95 -7.67 -7.38
N PRO A 382 22.04 -7.31 -6.46
CA PRO A 382 22.43 -6.67 -5.19
C PRO A 382 23.26 -7.61 -4.30
N ASP A 383 23.95 -7.04 -3.31
CA ASP A 383 24.63 -7.81 -2.27
C ASP A 383 23.61 -8.52 -1.35
N LEU A 384 22.45 -7.90 -1.13
CA LEU A 384 21.39 -8.35 -0.22
C LEU A 384 19.99 -8.11 -0.80
N VAL A 385 19.07 -9.07 -0.62
CA VAL A 385 17.63 -8.88 -0.86
C VAL A 385 16.86 -9.11 0.43
N ILE A 386 15.93 -8.20 0.75
CA ILE A 386 15.13 -8.25 1.98
C ILE A 386 13.63 -8.17 1.65
N LEU A 387 12.85 -9.05 2.28
CA LEU A 387 11.41 -9.20 2.04
C LEU A 387 10.65 -8.88 3.34
N THR A 388 10.09 -7.68 3.47
CA THR A 388 9.60 -7.16 4.77
C THR A 388 8.09 -7.32 4.99
N GLY A 389 7.58 -8.54 4.75
CA GLY A 389 6.21 -8.94 5.07
C GLY A 389 5.10 -8.47 4.12
N ASP A 390 3.87 -8.87 4.47
CA ASP A 390 2.60 -8.59 3.79
C ASP A 390 2.57 -9.08 2.33
N PHE A 391 2.96 -10.36 2.16
CA PHE A 391 3.01 -11.03 0.87
C PHE A 391 1.62 -11.28 0.30
N PHE A 392 0.64 -11.60 1.15
CA PHE A 392 -0.76 -11.85 0.79
C PHE A 392 -1.68 -10.66 1.11
N THR A 393 -2.93 -10.74 0.67
CA THR A 393 -3.98 -9.76 1.02
C THR A 393 -5.29 -10.51 1.29
N ALA A 394 -6.17 -9.93 2.11
CA ALA A 394 -7.32 -10.64 2.69
C ALA A 394 -8.30 -11.26 1.66
N GLU A 395 -8.32 -10.76 0.43
CA GLU A 395 -9.16 -11.28 -0.66
C GLU A 395 -8.48 -12.36 -1.54
N ALA A 396 -7.24 -12.75 -1.22
CA ALA A 396 -6.39 -13.64 -2.02
C ALA A 396 -6.67 -15.14 -1.83
N PHE A 397 -7.85 -15.60 -2.25
CA PHE A 397 -8.07 -17.03 -2.58
C PHE A 397 -7.32 -17.40 -3.87
N LEU A 398 -6.00 -17.37 -3.82
CA LEU A 398 -5.08 -17.74 -4.90
C LEU A 398 -4.88 -19.26 -4.98
N PRO A 399 -4.52 -19.80 -6.15
CA PRO A 399 -3.85 -21.10 -6.23
C PRO A 399 -2.60 -21.11 -5.34
N GLY A 400 -2.37 -22.19 -4.56
CA GLY A 400 -1.33 -22.21 -3.52
C GLY A 400 0.11 -22.03 -4.04
N ASP A 401 0.36 -22.30 -5.32
CA ASP A 401 1.64 -22.09 -6.00
C ASP A 401 1.88 -20.63 -6.44
N SER A 402 0.94 -19.72 -6.21
CA SER A 402 0.96 -18.38 -6.83
C SER A 402 2.10 -17.50 -6.30
N LEU A 403 2.40 -17.57 -5.01
CA LEU A 403 3.52 -16.82 -4.43
C LEU A 403 4.86 -17.47 -4.79
N GLU A 404 4.93 -18.79 -4.83
CA GLU A 404 6.09 -19.52 -5.34
C GLU A 404 6.41 -19.11 -6.79
N ARG A 405 5.43 -19.12 -7.70
CA ARG A 405 5.62 -18.69 -9.09
C ARG A 405 6.08 -17.24 -9.19
N ALA A 406 5.52 -16.34 -8.37
CA ALA A 406 5.89 -14.92 -8.36
C ALA A 406 7.32 -14.68 -7.86
N LEU A 407 7.72 -15.31 -6.75
CA LEU A 407 9.04 -15.11 -6.15
C LEU A 407 10.15 -15.91 -6.85
N ARG A 408 9.80 -16.93 -7.64
CA ARG A 408 10.69 -17.86 -8.36
C ARG A 408 11.99 -17.25 -8.93
N PRO A 409 12.01 -16.05 -9.55
CA PRO A 409 13.27 -15.48 -10.06
C PRO A 409 14.32 -15.27 -8.96
N LEU A 410 13.91 -14.95 -7.72
CA LEU A 410 14.80 -14.70 -6.58
C LEU A 410 15.63 -15.93 -6.17
N LYS A 411 15.29 -17.14 -6.62
CA LYS A 411 16.15 -18.33 -6.44
C LYS A 411 17.55 -18.16 -7.06
N LYS A 412 17.71 -17.26 -8.03
CA LYS A 412 19.02 -16.85 -8.58
C LYS A 412 19.87 -16.03 -7.60
N LEU A 413 19.28 -15.60 -6.49
CA LEU A 413 19.88 -14.89 -5.35
C LEU A 413 19.68 -15.69 -4.04
N ALA A 414 19.59 -17.02 -4.14
CA ALA A 414 19.65 -17.94 -3.01
C ALA A 414 20.88 -17.63 -2.12
N GLY A 415 20.72 -17.73 -0.80
CA GLY A 415 21.77 -17.35 0.16
C GLY A 415 21.93 -15.84 0.40
N LYS A 416 21.42 -14.97 -0.48
CA LYS A 416 21.38 -13.50 -0.32
C LYS A 416 20.01 -12.94 0.10
N THR A 417 18.98 -13.79 0.17
CA THR A 417 17.58 -13.36 0.34
C THR A 417 17.08 -13.68 1.75
N PHE A 418 16.55 -12.68 2.45
CA PHE A 418 16.08 -12.76 3.84
C PHE A 418 14.68 -12.17 3.98
N ALA A 419 13.86 -12.69 4.89
CA ALA A 419 12.47 -12.26 5.07
C ALA A 419 12.08 -12.10 6.55
N CYS A 420 11.07 -11.27 6.82
CA CYS A 420 10.29 -11.30 8.05
C CYS A 420 8.78 -11.33 7.73
N LEU A 421 7.95 -11.64 8.73
CA LEU A 421 6.51 -11.77 8.59
C LEU A 421 5.80 -10.42 8.76
N GLY A 422 4.80 -10.17 7.92
CA GLY A 422 3.86 -9.05 8.05
C GLY A 422 2.61 -9.42 8.83
N ASN A 423 1.72 -8.44 9.02
CA ASN A 423 0.48 -8.68 9.77
C ASN A 423 -0.58 -9.47 8.98
N HIS A 424 -0.53 -9.43 7.65
CA HIS A 424 -1.47 -10.14 6.77
C HIS A 424 -1.00 -11.57 6.46
N ASP A 425 0.28 -11.89 6.68
CA ASP A 425 0.83 -13.23 6.48
C ASP A 425 0.34 -14.24 7.56
N TYR A 426 -0.08 -13.72 8.72
CA TYR A 426 -0.72 -14.48 9.79
C TYR A 426 -2.22 -14.79 9.56
N GLU A 427 -2.77 -14.48 8.39
CA GLU A 427 -4.14 -14.86 8.03
C GLU A 427 -4.26 -16.36 7.70
N GLU A 428 -5.48 -16.89 7.80
CA GLU A 428 -5.79 -18.33 7.76
C GLU A 428 -5.30 -18.98 6.45
N GLY A 429 -4.33 -19.89 6.54
CA GLY A 429 -3.69 -20.56 5.40
C GLY A 429 -2.55 -19.79 4.72
N CYS A 430 -2.32 -18.50 5.04
CA CYS A 430 -1.30 -17.69 4.37
C CYS A 430 0.13 -18.09 4.77
N LEU A 431 0.37 -18.36 6.05
CA LEU A 431 1.70 -18.70 6.57
C LEU A 431 2.29 -19.98 5.95
N GLU A 432 1.49 -21.05 5.81
CA GLU A 432 1.94 -22.31 5.20
C GLU A 432 2.35 -22.13 3.72
N MET A 433 1.57 -21.33 2.97
CA MET A 433 1.91 -20.98 1.58
C MET A 433 3.16 -20.10 1.51
N LEU A 434 3.34 -19.18 2.47
CA LEU A 434 4.51 -18.31 2.54
C LEU A 434 5.78 -19.09 2.85
N GLU A 435 5.78 -19.94 3.88
CA GLU A 435 6.92 -20.79 4.24
C GLU A 435 7.34 -21.69 3.06
N SER A 436 6.38 -22.27 2.34
CA SER A 436 6.65 -23.08 1.14
C SER A 436 7.29 -22.25 0.02
N ALA A 437 6.76 -21.05 -0.26
CA ALA A 437 7.27 -20.16 -1.31
C ALA A 437 8.66 -19.58 -0.97
N LEU A 438 8.93 -19.21 0.28
CA LEU A 438 10.25 -18.73 0.70
C LEU A 438 11.28 -19.86 0.68
N LYS A 439 10.87 -21.08 1.04
CA LYS A 439 11.72 -22.28 0.98
C LYS A 439 12.07 -22.68 -0.46
N SER A 440 11.16 -22.53 -1.42
CA SER A 440 11.44 -22.90 -2.82
C SER A 440 12.50 -21.99 -3.46
N ILE A 441 12.61 -20.73 -3.02
CA ILE A 441 13.65 -19.77 -3.45
C ILE A 441 14.91 -19.75 -2.58
N GLU A 442 15.00 -20.60 -1.54
CA GLU A 442 16.11 -20.63 -0.57
C GLU A 442 16.32 -19.27 0.16
N CYS A 443 15.21 -18.65 0.57
CA CYS A 443 15.19 -17.45 1.40
C CYS A 443 15.19 -17.82 2.90
N TYR A 444 15.97 -17.09 3.70
CA TYR A 444 15.97 -17.22 5.16
C TYR A 444 14.83 -16.40 5.76
N LEU A 445 13.77 -17.06 6.25
CA LEU A 445 12.74 -16.42 7.06
C LEU A 445 13.27 -16.26 8.50
N LEU A 446 13.25 -15.04 9.04
CA LEU A 446 13.77 -14.70 10.36
C LEU A 446 12.61 -14.26 11.28
N VAL A 447 12.26 -15.08 12.28
CA VAL A 447 11.16 -14.82 13.23
C VAL A 447 11.72 -14.83 14.65
N ASP A 448 12.05 -13.64 15.16
CA ASP A 448 12.85 -13.46 16.39
C ASP A 448 14.20 -14.20 16.33
N GLU A 449 14.82 -14.21 15.14
CA GLU A 449 16.10 -14.88 14.86
C GLU A 449 17.17 -13.89 14.36
N CYS A 450 18.44 -14.27 14.55
CA CYS A 450 19.60 -13.51 14.11
C CYS A 450 20.61 -14.39 13.37
N VAL A 451 21.10 -13.89 12.24
CA VAL A 451 22.08 -14.56 11.38
C VAL A 451 23.25 -13.64 11.08
N LEU A 452 24.45 -14.23 11.04
CA LEU A 452 25.67 -13.56 10.61
C LEU A 452 25.89 -13.91 9.13
N PHE A 453 25.69 -12.92 8.26
CA PHE A 453 25.77 -13.03 6.80
C PHE A 453 27.13 -12.53 6.30
N GLU A 454 27.78 -13.31 5.46
CA GLU A 454 29.03 -12.93 4.79
C GLU A 454 28.70 -12.17 3.49
N SER A 455 28.97 -10.86 3.47
CA SER A 455 28.72 -9.97 2.34
C SER A 455 30.02 -9.50 1.67
N ARG A 456 29.91 -8.77 0.55
CA ARG A 456 31.05 -8.10 -0.10
C ARG A 456 31.80 -7.11 0.82
N ILE A 457 31.14 -6.57 1.84
CA ILE A 457 31.73 -5.65 2.83
C ILE A 457 32.15 -6.36 4.13
N GLY A 458 32.27 -7.69 4.09
CA GLY A 458 32.49 -8.55 5.25
C GLY A 458 31.19 -8.93 5.95
N LYS A 459 31.31 -9.31 7.23
CA LYS A 459 30.18 -9.76 8.05
C LYS A 459 29.16 -8.66 8.30
N VAL A 460 27.88 -9.02 8.17
CA VAL A 460 26.72 -8.21 8.53
C VAL A 460 25.82 -9.05 9.45
N GLN A 461 25.40 -8.47 10.57
CA GLN A 461 24.45 -9.08 11.50
C GLN A 461 23.03 -8.74 11.03
N ILE A 462 22.20 -9.73 10.72
CA ILE A 462 20.82 -9.52 10.26
C ILE A 462 19.87 -10.08 11.33
N VAL A 463 18.99 -9.23 11.86
CA VAL A 463 18.01 -9.57 12.91
C VAL A 463 16.59 -9.46 12.36
N GLY A 464 15.82 -10.54 12.43
CA GLY A 464 14.39 -10.52 12.10
C GLY A 464 13.52 -10.36 13.35
N PHE A 465 12.59 -9.41 13.31
CA PHE A 465 11.62 -9.19 14.38
C PHE A 465 10.24 -9.70 13.93
N ASP A 466 9.63 -10.54 14.75
CA ASP A 466 8.24 -11.03 14.57
C ASP A 466 7.21 -9.88 14.55
N TYR A 467 6.09 -10.04 13.85
CA TYR A 467 5.00 -9.06 13.90
C TYR A 467 4.09 -9.30 15.11
N ARG A 468 4.01 -8.32 16.02
CA ARG A 468 3.12 -8.41 17.20
C ARG A 468 2.20 -7.20 17.36
N ALA A 469 0.89 -7.44 17.31
CA ALA A 469 -0.12 -6.41 17.56
C ALA A 469 -0.22 -5.95 19.04
N LYS A 470 0.43 -6.66 19.98
CA LYS A 470 0.44 -6.39 21.43
C LYS A 470 1.84 -6.61 22.01
N ASN A 471 2.11 -6.04 23.18
CA ASN A 471 3.36 -6.21 23.94
C ASN A 471 4.66 -5.92 23.14
N ARG A 472 4.54 -5.08 22.10
CA ARG A 472 5.62 -4.72 21.17
C ARG A 472 6.91 -4.28 21.86
N GLN A 473 6.81 -3.50 22.94
CA GLN A 473 7.98 -3.04 23.67
C GLN A 473 8.76 -4.21 24.30
N GLU A 474 8.08 -5.02 25.13
CA GLU A 474 8.66 -6.20 25.81
C GLU A 474 9.31 -7.17 24.80
N HIS A 475 8.65 -7.34 23.65
CA HIS A 475 9.09 -8.20 22.57
C HIS A 475 10.35 -7.67 21.86
N ILE A 476 10.32 -6.44 21.33
CA ILE A 476 11.46 -5.84 20.62
C ILE A 476 12.69 -5.77 21.53
N GLN A 477 12.51 -5.39 22.81
CA GLN A 477 13.60 -5.32 23.79
C GLN A 477 14.20 -6.71 24.02
N LYS A 478 13.38 -7.75 24.24
CA LYS A 478 13.86 -9.13 24.40
C LYS A 478 14.65 -9.65 23.19
N VAL A 479 14.27 -9.31 21.97
CA VAL A 479 15.01 -9.70 20.76
C VAL A 479 16.35 -8.96 20.68
N CYS A 480 16.40 -7.68 21.04
CA CYS A 480 17.65 -6.91 21.12
C CYS A 480 18.59 -7.44 22.22
N GLU A 481 18.05 -7.87 23.36
CA GLU A 481 18.79 -8.49 24.47
C GLU A 481 19.35 -9.88 24.10
N ALA A 482 18.59 -10.67 23.33
CA ALA A 482 19.03 -11.99 22.85
C ALA A 482 20.15 -11.90 21.81
N TYR A 483 20.18 -10.80 21.04
CA TYR A 483 21.13 -10.57 19.95
C TYR A 483 21.82 -9.20 20.11
N PRO A 484 22.73 -9.05 21.07
CA PRO A 484 23.43 -7.79 21.32
C PRO A 484 24.33 -7.38 20.14
N PRO A 485 24.80 -6.12 20.11
CA PRO A 485 25.77 -5.64 19.12
C PRO A 485 27.06 -6.47 19.08
N ILE A 486 27.49 -6.86 17.88
CA ILE A 486 28.83 -7.38 17.64
C ILE A 486 29.74 -6.19 17.25
N PRO A 487 30.86 -5.93 17.96
CA PRO A 487 31.75 -4.81 17.64
C PRO A 487 32.25 -4.81 16.20
N HIS A 488 32.27 -3.63 15.58
CA HIS A 488 32.70 -3.37 14.19
C HIS A 488 31.93 -4.16 13.10
N VAL A 489 30.79 -4.79 13.42
CA VAL A 489 29.92 -5.51 12.49
C VAL A 489 28.64 -4.70 12.24
N PRO A 490 28.39 -4.23 10.99
CA PRO A 490 27.13 -3.60 10.59
C PRO A 490 25.90 -4.44 10.94
N ARG A 491 24.81 -3.80 11.40
CA ARG A 491 23.55 -4.50 11.70
C ARG A 491 22.38 -3.99 10.88
N ILE A 492 21.63 -4.95 10.34
CA ILE A 492 20.40 -4.78 9.58
C ILE A 492 19.25 -5.42 10.36
N GLY A 493 18.14 -4.72 10.48
CA GLY A 493 16.90 -5.22 11.08
C GLY A 493 15.81 -5.42 10.02
N LEU A 494 15.09 -6.54 10.08
CA LEU A 494 13.86 -6.74 9.31
C LEU A 494 12.67 -6.57 10.26
N LEU A 495 11.95 -5.45 10.16
CA LEU A 495 10.92 -5.03 11.11
C LEU A 495 9.68 -4.55 10.36
N HIS A 496 8.65 -5.38 10.24
CA HIS A 496 7.46 -5.01 9.48
C HIS A 496 6.68 -3.82 10.10
N ASP A 497 6.62 -3.68 11.43
CA ASP A 497 5.90 -2.57 12.09
C ASP A 497 6.80 -1.35 12.39
N PRO A 498 6.71 -0.25 11.62
CA PRO A 498 7.52 0.95 11.89
C PRO A 498 7.09 1.69 13.17
N GLY A 499 5.89 1.42 13.69
CA GLY A 499 5.42 1.90 14.99
C GLY A 499 6.10 1.22 16.18
N ALA A 500 6.80 0.11 15.96
CA ALA A 500 7.59 -0.61 16.97
C ALA A 500 9.05 -0.14 17.05
N PHE A 501 9.60 0.50 16.01
CA PHE A 501 11.00 0.93 15.92
C PHE A 501 11.50 1.73 17.14
N LYS A 502 10.63 2.57 17.71
CA LYS A 502 10.88 3.39 18.92
C LYS A 502 11.18 2.60 20.21
N PHE A 503 11.06 1.26 20.17
CA PHE A 503 11.35 0.37 21.29
C PHE A 503 12.73 -0.32 21.19
N ILE A 504 13.43 -0.17 20.06
CA ILE A 504 14.84 -0.57 19.93
C ILE A 504 15.68 0.36 20.83
N PRO A 505 16.68 -0.18 21.60
CA PRO A 505 17.58 0.65 22.41
C PRO A 505 18.31 1.69 21.57
N VAL A 506 18.42 2.94 22.04
CA VAL A 506 18.90 4.10 21.26
C VAL A 506 20.35 3.97 20.78
N ASP A 507 21.11 3.12 21.45
CA ASP A 507 22.52 2.77 21.33
C ASP A 507 22.75 1.46 20.56
N TYR A 508 21.69 0.76 20.13
CA TYR A 508 21.79 -0.56 19.50
C TYR A 508 22.56 -0.51 18.16
N GLY A 509 22.53 0.61 17.41
CA GLY A 509 23.37 0.80 16.22
C GLY A 509 22.94 -0.08 15.05
N MET A 510 21.68 0.03 14.63
CA MET A 510 21.08 -0.79 13.56
C MET A 510 20.29 0.06 12.56
N ILE A 511 20.36 -0.32 11.28
CA ILE A 511 19.38 0.13 10.27
C ILE A 511 18.27 -0.91 10.09
N ALA A 512 17.05 -0.56 10.48
CA ALA A 512 15.86 -1.38 10.27
C ALA A 512 15.18 -1.05 8.94
N PHE A 513 14.63 -2.06 8.27
CA PHE A 513 13.83 -1.92 7.05
C PHE A 513 12.40 -2.40 7.29
N SER A 514 11.43 -1.64 6.78
CA SER A 514 10.03 -1.73 7.17
C SER A 514 9.08 -1.46 6.01
N GLY A 515 7.86 -1.99 6.12
CA GLY A 515 6.74 -1.79 5.18
C GLY A 515 5.51 -1.27 5.92
N HIS A 516 4.40 -2.02 5.85
CA HIS A 516 3.14 -1.89 6.60
C HIS A 516 2.30 -0.62 6.32
N THR A 517 2.94 0.55 6.21
CA THR A 517 2.27 1.86 6.11
C THR A 517 1.91 2.26 4.68
N HIS A 518 2.58 1.69 3.67
CA HIS A 518 2.49 2.11 2.27
C HIS A 518 2.65 3.63 2.05
N GLY A 519 3.54 4.30 2.80
CA GLY A 519 3.66 5.77 2.78
C GLY A 519 2.40 6.52 3.22
N GLY A 520 1.52 5.86 4.00
CA GLY A 520 0.25 6.39 4.48
C GLY A 520 -0.90 6.37 3.46
N GLN A 521 -0.68 5.84 2.26
CA GLN A 521 -1.61 5.77 1.11
C GLN A 521 -2.08 7.13 0.56
N ILE A 522 -2.59 8.04 1.40
CA ILE A 522 -2.88 9.44 1.05
C ILE A 522 -1.78 10.34 1.62
N GLY A 523 -1.10 11.06 0.73
CA GLY A 523 -0.03 11.98 1.06
C GLY A 523 0.35 12.90 -0.10
N LEU A 524 1.38 13.72 0.10
CA LEU A 524 1.87 14.71 -0.86
C LEU A 524 3.27 14.36 -1.41
N ASN A 525 3.71 13.11 -1.24
CA ASN A 525 5.04 12.62 -1.57
C ASN A 525 5.42 12.86 -3.04
N CYS A 526 4.47 12.73 -3.97
CA CYS A 526 4.67 13.00 -5.40
C CYS A 526 4.96 14.48 -5.73
N LEU A 527 4.75 15.40 -4.79
CA LEU A 527 5.11 16.82 -4.89
C LEU A 527 6.43 17.12 -4.16
N GLY A 528 7.16 16.10 -3.70
CA GLY A 528 8.36 16.24 -2.85
C GLY A 528 8.04 16.57 -1.38
N ILE A 529 6.76 16.63 -0.99
CA ILE A 529 6.34 17.00 0.36
C ILE A 529 6.18 15.74 1.21
N ASN A 530 7.05 15.57 2.20
CA ASN A 530 7.09 14.42 3.10
C ASN A 530 5.97 14.43 4.18
N ALA A 531 4.71 14.43 3.72
CA ALA A 531 3.52 14.46 4.57
C ALA A 531 2.45 13.47 4.06
N SER A 532 2.07 12.52 4.91
CA SER A 532 0.91 11.63 4.74
C SER A 532 -0.01 11.72 5.96
N ILE A 533 -1.23 11.17 5.85
CA ILE A 533 -2.17 11.10 6.99
C ILE A 533 -1.60 10.25 8.14
N VAL A 534 -0.81 9.22 7.82
CA VAL A 534 -0.22 8.28 8.80
C VAL A 534 1.04 8.85 9.46
N GLY A 535 1.81 9.66 8.73
CA GLY A 535 3.08 10.27 9.18
C GLY A 535 2.98 11.20 10.40
N PHE A 536 1.76 11.61 10.76
CA PHE A 536 1.49 12.36 12.01
C PHE A 536 1.52 11.49 13.27
N ALA A 537 1.47 10.16 13.15
CA ALA A 537 1.31 9.23 14.28
C ALA A 537 2.42 8.16 14.36
N ILE A 538 2.90 7.66 13.23
CA ILE A 538 3.99 6.68 13.09
C ILE A 538 4.85 7.01 11.85
N PRO A 539 6.10 6.50 11.75
CA PRO A 539 6.90 6.66 10.54
C PRO A 539 6.17 6.09 9.32
N ASP A 540 6.06 6.86 8.23
CA ASP A 540 5.22 6.54 7.07
C ASP A 540 6.01 6.06 5.84
N HIS A 541 7.10 6.74 5.48
CA HIS A 541 8.01 6.40 4.38
C HIS A 541 9.40 7.02 4.58
N GLY A 542 10.38 6.58 3.78
CA GLY A 542 11.74 7.14 3.76
C GLY A 542 12.53 6.84 5.05
N LEU A 543 13.59 7.62 5.28
CA LEU A 543 14.53 7.40 6.39
C LEU A 543 14.12 8.17 7.66
N TRP A 544 14.26 7.51 8.81
CA TRP A 544 14.00 8.03 10.15
C TRP A 544 15.12 7.62 11.10
N GLN A 545 15.31 8.34 12.20
CA GLN A 545 16.38 8.11 13.17
C GLN A 545 15.87 8.09 14.62
N ASN A 546 16.50 7.25 15.46
CA ASN A 546 16.28 7.09 16.91
C ASN A 546 17.62 6.76 17.59
N GLY A 547 18.34 7.79 18.06
CA GLY A 547 19.73 7.65 18.50
C GLY A 547 20.65 7.22 17.36
N GLY A 548 21.49 6.21 17.59
CA GLY A 548 22.32 5.55 16.58
C GLY A 548 21.56 4.57 15.67
N ASN A 549 20.24 4.45 15.81
CA ASN A 549 19.43 3.59 14.94
C ASN A 549 18.76 4.37 13.82
N TYR A 550 18.65 3.72 12.67
CA TYR A 550 17.95 4.21 11.49
C TYR A 550 16.79 3.28 11.15
N LEU A 551 15.73 3.83 10.56
CA LEU A 551 14.58 3.10 10.04
C LEU A 551 14.31 3.58 8.62
N TYR A 552 14.38 2.66 7.66
CA TYR A 552 13.90 2.89 6.32
C TYR A 552 12.50 2.28 6.14
N VAL A 553 11.52 3.12 5.82
CA VAL A 553 10.13 2.70 5.60
C VAL A 553 9.80 2.79 4.11
N HIS A 554 9.49 1.65 3.51
CA HIS A 554 9.17 1.54 2.09
C HIS A 554 7.71 1.95 1.81
N THR A 555 7.41 2.52 0.63
CA THR A 555 6.00 2.83 0.28
C THR A 555 5.21 1.62 -0.23
N GLY A 556 5.83 0.44 -0.26
CA GLY A 556 5.28 -0.83 -0.73
C GLY A 556 5.18 -0.94 -2.26
N GLN A 557 5.59 -2.07 -2.84
CA GLN A 557 5.35 -2.36 -4.27
C GLN A 557 3.87 -2.66 -4.55
N GLY A 558 3.16 -3.26 -3.57
CA GLY A 558 1.73 -3.54 -3.64
C GLY A 558 0.87 -2.38 -3.16
N CYS A 559 -0.44 -2.60 -3.13
CA CYS A 559 -1.37 -1.69 -2.49
C CYS A 559 -2.40 -2.47 -1.70
N ARG A 560 -2.47 -2.18 -0.40
CA ARG A 560 -3.47 -2.75 0.50
C ARG A 560 -4.88 -2.41 0.02
N SER A 561 -5.72 -3.43 -0.10
CA SER A 561 -7.16 -3.21 -0.17
C SER A 561 -7.60 -2.66 1.19
N LEU A 562 -8.20 -1.47 1.23
CA LEU A 562 -8.78 -0.98 2.49
C LEU A 562 -10.07 -1.73 2.82
N MET A 563 -10.80 -2.12 1.77
CA MET A 563 -12.16 -2.65 1.81
C MET A 563 -12.48 -3.47 0.55
N GLY A 564 -12.25 -4.79 0.57
CA GLY A 564 -12.68 -5.70 -0.49
C GLY A 564 -11.79 -5.61 -1.73
N THR A 565 -12.06 -4.68 -2.62
CA THR A 565 -11.09 -4.37 -3.72
C THR A 565 -10.98 -2.86 -3.96
N MET A 566 -11.23 -2.06 -2.91
CA MET A 566 -11.13 -0.60 -2.98
C MET A 566 -9.72 -0.13 -2.60
N VAL A 567 -9.12 0.63 -3.53
CA VAL A 567 -7.79 1.25 -3.43
C VAL A 567 -7.93 2.70 -2.98
N LEU A 568 -7.09 3.13 -2.03
CA LEU A 568 -7.07 4.49 -1.47
C LEU A 568 -5.68 5.17 -1.60
N ARG A 569 -4.87 4.78 -2.57
CA ARG A 569 -3.51 5.32 -2.78
C ARG A 569 -3.56 6.55 -3.71
N VAL A 570 -3.21 7.73 -3.19
CA VAL A 570 -3.14 9.03 -3.90
C VAL A 570 -1.94 9.83 -3.43
N GLY A 571 -1.12 10.31 -4.38
CA GLY A 571 0.06 11.14 -4.10
C GLY A 571 1.24 10.41 -3.45
N VAL A 572 1.07 9.12 -3.17
CA VAL A 572 2.09 8.22 -2.60
C VAL A 572 2.38 7.11 -3.61
N PRO A 573 3.35 7.27 -4.52
CA PRO A 573 3.67 6.24 -5.51
C PRO A 573 4.15 4.94 -4.84
N THR A 574 3.97 3.81 -5.51
CA THR A 574 4.70 2.57 -5.19
C THR A 574 6.19 2.79 -5.43
N GLU A 575 7.02 2.08 -4.68
CA GLU A 575 8.48 2.26 -4.73
C GLU A 575 9.18 1.03 -5.28
N ASP A 576 10.13 1.27 -6.19
CA ASP A 576 11.09 0.31 -6.72
C ASP A 576 12.47 0.98 -6.55
N SER A 577 13.23 0.59 -5.53
CA SER A 577 14.45 1.32 -5.12
C SER A 577 15.64 0.40 -4.81
N LEU A 578 16.83 0.86 -5.21
CA LEU A 578 18.11 0.24 -4.87
C LEU A 578 18.76 1.06 -3.76
N LEU A 579 18.86 0.50 -2.56
CA LEU A 579 19.38 1.20 -1.40
C LEU A 579 20.89 0.97 -1.32
N GLN A 580 21.68 2.04 -1.26
CA GLN A 580 23.12 1.99 -1.06
C GLN A 580 23.42 2.36 0.39
N VAL A 581 23.66 1.35 1.23
CA VAL A 581 23.84 1.52 2.67
C VAL A 581 25.34 1.65 2.98
N PHE A 582 25.74 2.85 3.36
CA PHE A 582 27.09 3.15 3.81
C PHE A 582 27.13 3.03 5.34
N PHE A 583 28.03 2.20 5.85
CA PHE A 583 28.29 2.07 7.29
C PHE A 583 29.62 2.74 7.62
N GLU A 584 29.65 3.52 8.70
CA GLU A 584 30.84 4.25 9.14
C GLU A 584 31.97 3.30 9.61
N ASN A 585 33.21 3.76 9.50
CA ASN A 585 34.43 3.00 9.77
C ASN A 585 34.82 3.09 11.27
N ASN A 586 34.14 2.30 12.10
CA ASN A 586 34.54 2.01 13.49
C ASN A 586 35.89 1.29 13.58
#